data_AF-A0A821MRK1-F1
#
_entry.id   AF-A0A821MRK1-F1
#
_cell.length_a   1.000
_cell.length_b   1.000
_cell.length_c   1.000
_cell.angle_alpha   90.00
_cell.angle_beta   90.00
_cell.angle_gamma   90.00
#
_symmetry.space_group_name_H-M   'P 1'
#
loop_
_entity.id
_entity.type
_entity.pdbx_description
1 polymer ?
#
loop_
_entity_poly.entity_id
_entity_poly.type
_entity_poly.pdbx_seq_one_letter_code
_entity_poly.pdbx_strand_id
1 'polypeptide(L)'
;MHPKTKQWHMLDYVLVNRKFRSSVQDVRVHRGATGGIGTDHHLLQAKICLHLKCRRKIEKKYRIRLDQSKLTDNNLLSAFRIELANESKAIWGDNKTVSVNEKFINFVNSVREPGRHYFGNNKSIHKGGKEWFTPELKEIVDKKAKA
;
A
#
# COMPACT_ATOMS: atom_id res chain seq x y z
N MET A 1 31.99 22.28 -22.14
CA MET A 1 31.76 22.69 -23.56
C MET A 1 31.82 21.45 -24.43
N HIS A 2 30.80 21.19 -25.27
CA HIS A 2 30.74 19.97 -26.07
C HIS A 2 31.83 19.96 -27.17
N PRO A 3 32.63 18.90 -27.32
CA PRO A 3 33.79 18.88 -28.21
C PRO A 3 33.47 19.20 -29.67
N LYS A 4 32.29 18.76 -30.15
CA LYS A 4 31.87 18.91 -31.55
C LYS A 4 31.15 20.22 -31.84
N THR A 5 30.30 20.69 -30.92
CA THR A 5 29.41 21.85 -31.17
C THR A 5 29.91 23.12 -30.50
N LYS A 6 30.93 23.03 -29.63
CA LYS A 6 31.46 24.13 -28.82
C LYS A 6 30.39 24.89 -28.01
N GLN A 7 29.27 24.24 -27.71
CA GLN A 7 28.15 24.81 -26.95
C GLN A 7 28.02 24.14 -25.57
N TRP A 8 27.33 24.82 -24.66
CA TRP A 8 26.92 24.27 -23.37
C TRP A 8 25.58 23.57 -23.52
N HIS A 9 25.49 22.33 -23.05
CA HIS A 9 24.25 21.56 -23.02
C HIS A 9 23.75 21.46 -21.59
N MET A 10 22.44 21.61 -21.38
CA MET A 10 21.82 21.17 -20.12
C MET A 10 21.59 19.67 -20.22
N LEU A 11 22.26 18.91 -19.35
CA LEU A 11 22.13 17.45 -19.30
C LEU A 11 21.36 17.00 -18.05
N ASP A 12 21.30 17.84 -17.03
CA ASP A 12 20.70 17.56 -15.74
C ASP A 12 19.31 18.18 -15.62
N TYR A 13 18.33 17.38 -15.21
CA TYR A 13 16.93 17.80 -15.09
C TYR A 13 16.30 17.26 -13.81
N VAL A 14 15.41 18.05 -13.20
CA VAL A 14 14.49 17.57 -12.15
C VAL A 14 13.10 17.42 -12.75
N LEU A 15 12.66 16.18 -12.96
CA LEU A 15 11.33 15.89 -13.49
C LEU A 15 10.30 15.91 -12.37
N VAL A 16 9.25 16.72 -12.53
CA VAL A 16 8.14 16.83 -11.58
C VAL A 16 6.83 16.51 -12.29
N ASN A 17 5.99 15.69 -11.66
CA ASN A 17 4.65 15.40 -12.19
C ASN A 17 3.87 16.71 -12.38
N ARG A 18 3.19 16.87 -13.53
CA ARG A 18 2.41 18.08 -13.85
C ARG A 18 1.47 18.52 -12.74
N LYS A 19 0.88 17.57 -11.98
CA LYS A 19 0.01 17.84 -10.82
C LYS A 19 0.71 18.61 -9.70
N PHE A 20 2.02 18.45 -9.55
CA PHE A 20 2.82 19.07 -8.49
C PHE A 20 3.70 20.21 -9.02
N ARG A 21 3.51 20.67 -10.26
CA ARG A 21 4.37 21.72 -10.84
C ARG A 21 4.41 23.02 -10.00
N SER A 22 3.31 23.37 -9.34
CA SER A 22 3.20 24.54 -8.46
C SER A 22 3.85 24.36 -7.09
N SER A 23 4.27 23.14 -6.74
CA SER A 23 5.00 22.86 -5.49
C SER A 23 6.49 23.19 -5.59
N VAL A 24 7.01 23.33 -6.81
CA VAL A 24 8.40 23.72 -7.06
C VAL A 24 8.52 25.21 -6.75
N GLN A 25 9.24 25.53 -5.67
CA GLN A 25 9.46 26.90 -5.25
C GLN A 25 10.60 27.54 -6.04
N ASP A 26 11.64 26.76 -6.34
CA ASP A 26 12.89 27.28 -6.88
C ASP A 26 13.77 26.15 -7.43
N VAL A 27 14.56 26.46 -8.47
CA VAL A 27 15.51 25.55 -9.11
C VAL A 27 16.79 26.32 -9.44
N ARG A 28 17.93 25.88 -8.92
CA ARG A 28 19.23 26.54 -9.09
C ARG A 28 20.31 25.57 -9.53
N VAL A 29 21.24 26.09 -10.34
CA VAL A 29 22.46 25.39 -10.76
C VAL A 29 23.66 26.03 -10.09
N HIS A 30 24.40 25.27 -9.30
CA HIS A 30 25.58 25.73 -8.56
C HIS A 30 26.86 25.37 -9.31
N ARG A 31 27.35 26.31 -10.13
CA ARG A 31 28.54 26.10 -10.99
C ARG A 31 29.86 26.03 -10.22
N GLY A 32 29.94 26.67 -9.04
CA GLY A 32 31.16 26.68 -8.20
C GLY A 32 31.39 25.39 -7.41
N ALA A 33 30.38 24.53 -7.29
CA ALA A 33 30.48 23.27 -6.55
C ALA A 33 31.24 22.17 -7.34
N THR A 34 31.32 22.30 -8.66
CA THR A 34 31.96 21.34 -9.58
C THR A 34 33.42 21.06 -9.20
N GLY A 35 34.17 22.07 -8.75
CA GLY A 35 35.57 21.91 -8.33
C GLY A 35 35.76 21.11 -7.03
N GLY A 36 34.76 21.04 -6.15
CA GLY A 36 34.84 20.28 -4.89
C GLY A 36 34.33 18.84 -4.99
N ILE A 37 33.54 18.52 -6.02
CA ILE A 37 32.87 17.21 -6.19
C ILE A 37 33.63 16.33 -7.21
N GLY A 38 34.53 16.92 -8.01
CA GLY A 38 35.37 16.17 -8.95
C GLY A 38 34.62 15.61 -10.16
N THR A 39 33.44 16.16 -10.48
CA THR A 39 32.63 15.78 -11.65
C THR A 39 32.68 16.88 -12.69
N ASP A 40 32.47 16.55 -13.96
CA ASP A 40 32.23 17.52 -15.04
C ASP A 40 30.79 18.07 -15.05
N HIS A 41 29.91 17.53 -14.20
CA HIS A 41 28.54 18.00 -13.99
C HIS A 41 28.43 19.19 -13.03
N HIS A 42 27.41 20.02 -13.22
CA HIS A 42 27.03 21.09 -12.30
C HIS A 42 25.98 20.59 -11.30
N LEU A 43 26.07 21.03 -10.06
CA LEU A 43 25.09 20.66 -9.04
C LEU A 43 23.75 21.35 -9.31
N LEU A 44 22.70 20.57 -9.58
CA LEU A 44 21.33 21.03 -9.74
C LEU A 44 20.53 20.83 -8.44
N GLN A 45 19.97 21.90 -7.91
CA GLN A 45 19.16 21.89 -6.68
C GLN A 45 17.73 22.36 -6.99
N ALA A 46 16.73 21.61 -6.55
CA ALA A 46 15.32 22.01 -6.60
C ALA A 46 14.73 22.08 -5.18
N LYS A 47 14.11 23.21 -4.85
CA LYS A 47 13.34 23.40 -3.61
C LYS A 47 11.87 23.12 -3.89
N ILE A 48 11.30 22.13 -3.22
CA ILE A 48 9.92 21.68 -3.44
C ILE A 48 9.17 21.69 -2.11
N CYS A 49 8.00 22.31 -2.06
CA CYS A 49 7.12 22.34 -0.88
C CYS A 49 5.92 21.42 -1.08
N LEU A 50 5.93 20.29 -0.38
CA LEU A 50 4.86 19.29 -0.46
C LEU A 50 4.11 19.21 0.86
N HIS A 51 2.79 19.40 0.81
CA HIS A 51 1.90 19.02 1.90
C HIS A 51 1.71 17.50 1.89
N LEU A 52 2.65 16.79 2.48
CA LEU A 52 2.53 15.35 2.68
C LEU A 52 1.55 15.10 3.81
N LYS A 53 0.33 14.64 3.47
CA LYS A 53 -0.52 14.03 4.49
C LYS A 53 0.20 12.77 4.95
N CYS A 54 0.55 12.72 6.24
CA CYS A 54 1.01 11.49 6.85
C CYS A 54 -0.06 10.43 6.57
N ARG A 55 0.30 9.42 5.76
CA ARG A 55 -0.52 8.22 5.67
C ARG A 55 -0.39 7.56 7.02
N ARG A 56 -1.24 7.91 8.00
CA ARG A 56 -1.48 7.01 9.12
C ARG A 56 -1.73 5.67 8.46
N LYS A 57 -0.92 4.68 8.80
CA LYS A 57 -1.27 3.28 8.59
C LYS A 57 -2.52 3.09 9.43
N ILE A 58 -3.67 3.49 8.90
CA ILE A 58 -4.93 2.89 9.32
C ILE A 58 -4.66 1.45 8.97
N GLU A 59 -4.40 0.63 10.00
CA GLU A 59 -4.46 -0.81 9.86
C GLU A 59 -5.76 -1.05 9.13
N LYS A 60 -5.66 -1.37 7.83
CA LYS A 60 -6.83 -1.74 7.09
C LYS A 60 -7.26 -3.01 7.78
N LYS A 61 -8.23 -2.94 8.69
CA LYS A 61 -8.93 -4.11 9.20
C LYS A 61 -9.23 -4.91 7.95
N TYR A 62 -8.51 -6.01 7.76
CA TYR A 62 -8.41 -6.67 6.47
C TYR A 62 -9.83 -6.89 5.98
N ARG A 63 -10.25 -6.10 4.98
CA ARG A 63 -11.56 -6.29 4.36
C ARG A 63 -11.49 -7.68 3.76
N ILE A 64 -12.36 -8.56 4.24
CA ILE A 64 -12.43 -9.91 3.69
C ILE A 64 -12.82 -9.73 2.23
N ARG A 65 -11.97 -10.26 1.34
CA ARG A 65 -12.34 -10.39 -0.05
C ARG A 65 -13.17 -11.64 -0.15
N LEU A 66 -14.45 -11.46 -0.38
CA LEU A 66 -15.36 -12.54 -0.67
C LEU A 66 -15.25 -12.87 -2.17
N ASP A 67 -15.25 -14.15 -2.48
CA ASP A 67 -15.33 -14.66 -3.84
C ASP A 67 -16.80 -14.83 -4.22
N GLN A 68 -17.32 -13.86 -4.99
CA GLN A 68 -18.75 -13.81 -5.32
C GLN A 68 -19.20 -15.03 -6.13
N SER A 69 -18.31 -15.67 -6.90
CA SER A 69 -18.68 -16.88 -7.65
C SER A 69 -18.97 -18.08 -6.75
N LYS A 70 -18.49 -18.09 -5.50
CA LYS A 70 -18.83 -19.15 -4.54
C LYS A 70 -20.25 -19.00 -3.98
N LEU A 71 -20.88 -17.83 -4.12
CA LEU A 71 -22.25 -17.59 -3.67
C LEU A 71 -23.30 -18.23 -4.59
N THR A 72 -22.92 -18.71 -5.78
CA THR A 72 -23.83 -19.43 -6.67
C THR A 72 -23.90 -20.92 -6.37
N ASP A 73 -23.01 -21.45 -5.53
CA ASP A 73 -23.02 -22.86 -5.13
C ASP A 73 -23.98 -23.08 -3.96
N ASN A 74 -25.10 -23.76 -4.24
CA ASN A 74 -26.14 -24.05 -3.27
C ASN A 74 -25.67 -24.97 -2.13
N ASN A 75 -24.70 -25.86 -2.39
CA ASN A 75 -24.16 -26.76 -1.36
C ASN A 75 -23.32 -25.95 -0.36
N LEU A 76 -22.44 -25.08 -0.86
CA LEU A 76 -21.66 -24.16 -0.01
C LEU A 76 -22.59 -23.23 0.80
N LEU A 77 -23.66 -22.71 0.19
CA LEU A 77 -24.64 -21.88 0.89
C LEU A 77 -25.36 -22.65 2.01
N SER A 78 -25.76 -23.90 1.77
CA SER A 78 -26.41 -24.71 2.80
C SER A 78 -25.48 -25.00 3.99
N ALA A 79 -24.23 -25.36 3.73
CA ALA A 79 -23.22 -25.60 4.76
C ALA A 79 -22.96 -24.33 5.60
N PHE A 80 -22.78 -23.19 4.94
CA PHE A 80 -22.63 -21.89 5.59
C PHE A 80 -23.83 -21.54 6.48
N ARG A 81 -25.07 -21.76 6.01
CA ARG A 81 -26.29 -21.49 6.80
C ARG A 81 -26.36 -22.34 8.06
N ILE A 82 -25.94 -23.60 7.99
CA ILE A 82 -25.91 -24.52 9.15
C ILE A 82 -24.87 -24.03 10.16
N GLU A 83 -23.66 -23.73 9.71
CA GLU A 83 -22.58 -23.23 10.59
C GLU A 83 -22.98 -21.92 11.28
N LEU A 84 -23.54 -20.97 10.53
CA LEU A 84 -24.03 -19.70 11.08
C LEU A 84 -25.14 -19.89 12.13
N ALA A 85 -26.05 -20.83 11.90
CA ALA A 85 -27.10 -21.17 12.87
C ALA A 85 -26.54 -21.80 14.15
N ASN A 86 -25.49 -22.62 14.03
CA ASN A 86 -24.83 -23.23 15.19
C ASN A 86 -24.05 -22.21 16.00
N GLU A 87 -23.27 -21.34 15.35
CA GLU A 87 -22.50 -20.29 16.03
C GLU A 87 -23.41 -19.26 16.71
N SER A 88 -24.49 -18.86 16.05
CA SER A 88 -25.46 -17.93 16.66
C SER A 88 -26.11 -18.53 17.90
N LYS A 89 -26.52 -19.80 17.87
CA LYS A 89 -27.04 -20.49 19.07
C LYS A 89 -26.01 -20.54 20.20
N ALA A 90 -24.74 -20.79 19.90
CA ALA A 90 -23.69 -20.84 20.91
C ALA A 90 -23.44 -19.47 21.57
N ILE A 91 -23.52 -18.37 20.81
CA ILE A 91 -23.25 -17.02 21.30
C ILE A 91 -24.44 -16.45 22.10
N TRP A 92 -25.67 -16.73 21.66
CA TRP A 92 -26.89 -16.16 22.25
C TRP A 92 -27.59 -17.10 23.23
N GLY A 93 -27.21 -18.37 23.29
CA GLY A 93 -27.76 -19.37 24.22
C GLY A 93 -27.24 -19.23 25.65
N ASP A 94 -26.04 -18.66 25.82
CA ASP A 94 -25.47 -18.35 27.13
C ASP A 94 -25.89 -16.94 27.57
N ASN A 95 -26.61 -16.85 28.69
CA ASN A 95 -27.14 -15.60 29.26
C ASN A 95 -26.03 -14.77 29.96
N LYS A 96 -24.88 -14.59 29.30
CA LYS A 96 -23.73 -13.85 29.84
C LYS A 96 -24.03 -12.35 29.81
N THR A 97 -23.77 -11.68 30.93
CA THR A 97 -23.89 -10.23 31.11
C THR A 97 -22.72 -9.51 30.45
N VAL A 98 -22.68 -9.52 29.12
CA VAL A 98 -21.62 -8.88 28.33
C VAL A 98 -21.99 -7.45 27.96
N SER A 99 -20.99 -6.57 27.84
CA SER A 99 -21.18 -5.18 27.38
C SER A 99 -21.73 -5.12 25.95
N VAL A 100 -22.42 -4.02 25.60
CA VAL A 100 -23.00 -3.84 24.25
C VAL A 100 -21.93 -3.89 23.16
N ASN A 101 -20.76 -3.31 23.40
CA ASN A 101 -19.64 -3.36 22.46
C ASN A 101 -19.14 -4.78 22.21
N GLU A 102 -19.09 -5.58 23.25
CA GLU A 102 -18.58 -6.94 23.19
C GLU A 102 -19.60 -7.88 22.54
N LYS A 103 -20.90 -7.69 22.81
CA LYS A 103 -21.99 -8.32 22.03
C LYS A 103 -21.88 -8.00 20.53
N PHE A 104 -21.60 -6.74 20.19
CA PHE A 104 -21.42 -6.33 18.80
C PHE A 104 -20.19 -6.98 18.16
N ILE A 105 -19.06 -7.04 18.85
CA ILE A 105 -17.84 -7.71 18.36
C ILE A 105 -18.10 -9.20 18.14
N ASN A 106 -18.77 -9.87 19.07
CA ASN A 106 -19.10 -11.29 18.96
C ASN A 106 -20.03 -11.57 17.76
N PHE A 107 -21.05 -10.74 17.57
CA PHE A 107 -21.91 -10.81 16.40
C PHE A 107 -21.14 -10.62 15.08
N VAL A 108 -20.26 -9.61 15.02
CA VAL A 108 -19.47 -9.37 13.82
C VAL A 108 -18.57 -10.56 13.53
N ASN A 109 -17.90 -11.12 14.54
CA ASN A 109 -16.99 -12.25 14.35
C ASN A 109 -17.72 -13.53 13.93
N SER A 110 -18.92 -13.80 14.47
CA SER A 110 -19.70 -15.00 14.12
C SER A 110 -20.24 -15.00 12.69
N VAL A 111 -20.39 -13.82 12.07
CA VAL A 111 -20.71 -13.75 10.64
C VAL A 111 -19.43 -13.76 9.81
N ARG A 112 -18.38 -13.10 10.32
CA ARG A 112 -17.17 -12.79 9.58
C ARG A 112 -16.26 -14.00 9.39
N GLU A 113 -16.10 -14.86 10.39
CA GLU A 113 -15.21 -16.01 10.31
C GLU A 113 -15.78 -17.13 9.42
N PRO A 114 -17.06 -17.54 9.55
CA PRO A 114 -17.67 -18.46 8.59
C PRO A 114 -17.68 -17.87 7.17
N GLY A 115 -17.95 -16.57 7.04
CA GLY A 115 -17.89 -15.89 5.74
C GLY A 115 -16.51 -15.95 5.08
N ARG A 116 -15.43 -15.90 5.89
CA ARG A 116 -14.06 -16.10 5.42
C ARG A 116 -13.81 -17.56 5.03
N HIS A 117 -14.28 -18.51 5.83
CA HIS A 117 -14.04 -19.93 5.61
C HIS A 117 -14.65 -20.41 4.28
N TYR A 118 -15.93 -20.10 4.03
CA TYR A 118 -16.61 -20.55 2.81
C TYR A 118 -16.31 -19.66 1.60
N PHE A 119 -16.40 -18.34 1.77
CA PHE A 119 -16.35 -17.38 0.66
C PHE A 119 -15.03 -16.63 0.57
N GLY A 120 -14.02 -16.96 1.38
CA GLY A 120 -12.71 -16.33 1.33
C GLY A 120 -12.06 -16.48 -0.06
N ASN A 121 -11.54 -15.37 -0.56
CA ASN A 121 -10.78 -15.34 -1.80
C ASN A 121 -9.30 -15.64 -1.50
N ASN A 122 -8.89 -16.90 -1.71
CA ASN A 122 -7.52 -17.37 -1.49
C ASN A 122 -6.55 -16.94 -2.60
N LYS A 123 -7.02 -16.18 -3.60
CA LYS A 123 -6.12 -15.56 -4.57
C LYS A 123 -5.26 -14.55 -3.83
N SER A 124 -4.06 -15.01 -3.45
CA SER A 124 -2.97 -14.11 -3.18
C SER A 124 -2.83 -13.24 -4.40
N ILE A 125 -3.30 -12.00 -4.29
CA ILE A 125 -2.85 -10.95 -5.17
C ILE A 125 -1.43 -10.61 -4.71
N HIS A 126 -0.52 -11.58 -4.78
CA HIS A 126 0.72 -11.29 -5.45
C HIS A 126 0.26 -10.80 -6.83
N LYS A 127 0.07 -9.48 -6.95
CA LYS A 127 0.50 -8.80 -8.17
C LYS A 127 1.86 -9.42 -8.40
N GLY A 128 1.96 -10.33 -9.37
CA GLY A 128 3.20 -11.04 -9.65
C GLY A 128 4.29 -10.00 -9.49
N GLY A 129 5.22 -10.27 -8.55
CA GLY A 129 6.31 -9.34 -8.30
C GLY A 129 6.80 -8.95 -9.69
N LYS A 130 6.75 -7.65 -10.02
CA LYS A 130 7.15 -7.20 -11.35
C LYS A 130 8.45 -7.94 -11.65
N GLU A 131 8.66 -8.52 -12.84
CA GLU A 131 9.79 -9.44 -13.06
C GLU A 131 11.15 -8.85 -12.61
N TRP A 132 11.27 -7.53 -12.67
CA TRP A 132 12.43 -6.78 -12.21
C TRP A 132 12.54 -6.54 -10.70
N PHE A 133 11.50 -6.77 -9.91
CA PHE A 133 11.42 -6.54 -8.47
C PHE A 133 11.63 -7.86 -7.72
N THR A 134 12.90 -8.24 -7.64
CA THR A 134 13.35 -9.49 -7.02
C THR A 134 13.24 -9.46 -5.49
N PRO A 135 13.25 -10.63 -4.83
CA PRO A 135 13.26 -10.72 -3.37
C PRO A 135 14.44 -9.96 -2.73
N GLU A 136 15.63 -9.96 -3.36
CA GLU A 136 16.80 -9.24 -2.83
C GLU A 136 16.58 -7.72 -2.84
N LEU A 137 15.98 -7.18 -3.91
CA LEU A 137 15.65 -5.77 -4.00
C LEU A 137 14.60 -5.36 -2.96
N LYS A 138 13.62 -6.24 -2.69
CA LYS A 138 12.64 -6.01 -1.64
C LYS A 138 13.31 -5.92 -0.26
N GLU A 139 14.27 -6.79 0.03
CA GLU A 139 14.99 -6.79 1.30
C GLU A 139 15.83 -5.53 1.49
N ILE A 140 16.48 -5.03 0.43
CA ILE A 140 17.23 -3.77 0.45
C ILE A 140 16.31 -2.58 0.73
N VAL A 141 15.14 -2.53 0.09
CA VAL A 141 14.14 -1.48 0.32
C VAL A 141 13.61 -1.50 1.75
N ASP A 142 13.32 -2.68 2.27
CA ASP A 142 12.80 -2.85 3.64
C ASP A 142 13.87 -2.51 4.70
N LYS A 143 15.15 -2.82 4.46
CA LYS A 143 16.27 -2.38 5.31
C LYS A 143 16.41 -0.86 5.32
N LYS A 144 16.32 -0.20 4.15
CA LYS A 144 16.35 1.27 4.05
C LYS A 144 15.15 1.97 4.68
N ALA A 145 13.98 1.34 4.69
CA ALA A 145 12.79 1.92 5.30
C ALA A 145 12.78 1.83 6.84
N LYS A 146 13.67 1.01 7.42
CA LYS A 146 13.84 0.85 8.87
C LYS A 146 15.01 1.65 9.46
N ALA A 147 15.90 2.16 8.61
CA ALA A 147 16.96 3.11 8.97
C ALA A 147 16.40 4.55 8.95
#